data_AF-A0A523HR95-F1
#
_entry.id   AF-A0A523HR95-F1
#
_cell.length_a   1.000
_cell.length_b   1.000
_cell.length_c   1.000
_cell.angle_alpha   90.00
_cell.angle_beta   90.00
_cell.angle_gamma   90.00
#
_symmetry.space_group_name_H-M   'P 1'
#
loop_
_entity.id
_entity.type
_entity.pdbx_description
1 polymer ?
#
loop_
_entity_poly.entity_id
_entity_poly.type
_entity_poly.pdbx_seq_one_letter_code
_entity_poly.pdbx_strand_id
1 'polypeptide(L)'
;MEQRNFHTATALLGLALLVSCQADSEPKFRVEQVREYASALYNRELYHQAIDQYNYCLDSYNLDATEEANINYTIAKIYFERMRDYENALTYYLKIKEFYPESDLLDEVNKRMVECLERLQRSADAQQVLEETALLDPSRAHTKRPGAVVAKIGKRPITTGDLEFQISQLPPFMRPQLNDKSKKAAFLKQYIATELLYDTARRKGLDHDMEVVEAIFQAKKKIMVQKLLEEEISEEVNVRESDVELYYKANRDKYAEKNAEGKVTHVKPLDEVRARVMQDLIKEKQREAYDRLVQRIMRAEAVEIYEDKL
;
A
#
# COMPACT_ATOMS: atom_id res chain seq x y z
N MET A 1 -68.41 -71.79 19.87
CA MET A 1 -67.87 -72.46 18.67
C MET A 1 -67.73 -71.37 17.63
N GLU A 2 -66.51 -70.86 17.46
CA GLU A 2 -65.68 -71.08 16.25
C GLU A 2 -66.12 -70.16 15.10
N GLN A 3 -65.28 -69.36 14.43
CA GLN A 3 -63.83 -69.34 14.28
C GLN A 3 -63.37 -67.89 13.96
N ARG A 4 -62.16 -67.57 14.45
CA ARG A 4 -61.36 -66.39 14.16
C ARG A 4 -60.85 -66.45 12.72
N ASN A 5 -61.00 -65.38 11.94
CA ASN A 5 -60.15 -65.12 10.78
C ASN A 5 -59.44 -63.78 10.95
N PHE A 6 -58.11 -63.87 11.00
CA PHE A 6 -57.17 -62.77 10.98
C PHE A 6 -57.08 -62.23 9.55
N HIS A 7 -57.36 -60.94 9.35
CA HIS A 7 -56.86 -60.20 8.19
C HIS A 7 -56.00 -59.04 8.68
N THR A 8 -54.72 -59.16 8.37
CA THR A 8 -53.67 -58.16 8.52
C THR A 8 -53.99 -56.95 7.64
N ALA A 9 -54.43 -55.86 8.24
CA ALA A 9 -54.49 -54.56 7.56
C ALA A 9 -53.12 -53.88 7.68
N THR A 10 -52.31 -54.01 6.64
CA THR A 10 -51.14 -53.18 6.39
C THR A 10 -51.57 -51.72 6.25
N ALA A 11 -51.32 -50.91 7.28
CA ALA A 11 -51.45 -49.46 7.19
C ALA A 11 -50.27 -48.92 6.37
N LEU A 12 -50.56 -48.54 5.11
CA LEU A 12 -49.67 -47.78 4.25
C LEU A 12 -49.26 -46.48 4.94
N LEU A 13 -47.98 -46.34 5.25
CA LEU A 13 -47.36 -45.05 5.57
C LEU A 13 -47.39 -44.20 4.29
N GLY A 14 -48.35 -43.29 4.20
CA GLY A 14 -48.39 -42.28 3.15
C GLY A 14 -47.22 -41.32 3.32
N LEU A 15 -46.18 -41.49 2.50
CA LEU A 15 -45.11 -40.51 2.37
C LEU A 15 -45.69 -39.28 1.67
N ALA A 16 -46.11 -38.29 2.44
CA ALA A 16 -46.48 -36.98 1.91
C ALA A 16 -45.20 -36.29 1.40
N LEU A 17 -44.92 -36.46 0.11
CA LEU A 17 -43.99 -35.60 -0.60
C LEU A 17 -44.60 -34.19 -0.62
N LEU A 18 -44.22 -33.36 0.34
CA LEU A 18 -44.35 -31.91 0.22
C LEU A 18 -43.42 -31.47 -0.90
N VAL A 19 -43.90 -31.50 -2.13
CA VAL A 19 -43.35 -30.71 -3.22
C VAL A 19 -43.60 -29.26 -2.85
N SER A 20 -42.63 -28.67 -2.15
CA SER A 20 -42.53 -27.22 -2.02
C SER A 20 -42.23 -26.70 -3.42
N CYS A 21 -43.29 -26.37 -4.17
CA CYS A 21 -43.15 -25.47 -5.29
C CYS A 21 -42.65 -24.14 -4.73
N GLN A 22 -41.34 -23.90 -4.78
CA GLN A 22 -40.82 -22.54 -4.85
C GLN A 22 -41.38 -21.98 -6.16
N ALA A 23 -42.40 -21.16 -6.04
CA ALA A 23 -42.84 -20.33 -7.15
C ALA A 23 -41.72 -19.32 -7.37
N ASP A 24 -40.87 -19.57 -8.37
CA ASP A 24 -39.98 -18.56 -8.93
C ASP A 24 -40.87 -17.47 -9.52
N SER A 25 -41.23 -16.48 -8.70
CA SER A 25 -41.99 -15.33 -9.18
C SER A 25 -41.06 -14.51 -10.05
N GLU A 26 -41.36 -14.43 -11.35
CA GLU A 26 -40.60 -13.60 -12.29
C GLU A 26 -40.44 -12.16 -11.75
N PRO A 27 -39.26 -11.54 -11.91
CA PRO A 27 -39.03 -10.19 -11.44
C PRO A 27 -40.04 -9.19 -12.01
N LYS A 28 -40.61 -8.35 -11.14
CA LYS A 28 -41.65 -7.37 -11.52
C LYS A 28 -41.18 -6.32 -12.53
N PHE A 29 -39.90 -5.98 -12.54
CA PHE A 29 -39.29 -4.98 -13.42
C PHE A 29 -38.27 -5.64 -14.33
N ARG A 30 -38.00 -5.03 -15.49
CA ARG A 30 -36.90 -5.49 -16.36
C ARG A 30 -35.55 -5.10 -15.76
N VAL A 31 -34.51 -5.88 -16.04
CA VAL A 31 -33.16 -5.64 -15.50
C VAL A 31 -32.65 -4.23 -15.82
N GLU A 32 -32.95 -3.70 -17.02
CA GLU A 32 -32.54 -2.35 -17.42
C GLU A 32 -33.18 -1.28 -16.54
N GLN A 33 -34.44 -1.47 -16.14
CA GLN A 33 -35.13 -0.52 -15.26
C GLN A 33 -34.53 -0.52 -13.85
N VAL A 34 -34.10 -1.69 -13.37
CA VAL A 34 -33.40 -1.80 -12.08
C VAL A 34 -32.01 -1.16 -12.17
N ARG A 35 -31.26 -1.37 -13.27
CA ARG A 35 -29.95 -0.74 -13.50
C ARG A 35 -30.06 0.78 -13.63
N GLU A 36 -31.10 1.30 -14.29
CA GLU A 36 -31.40 2.74 -14.34
C GLU A 36 -31.70 3.30 -12.95
N TYR A 37 -32.46 2.58 -12.13
CA TYR A 37 -32.73 2.97 -10.75
C TYR A 37 -31.47 2.96 -9.88
N ALA A 38 -30.63 1.92 -9.99
CA ALA A 38 -29.33 1.84 -9.33
C ALA A 38 -28.43 3.03 -9.72
N SER A 39 -28.42 3.41 -11.00
CA SER A 39 -27.68 4.57 -11.50
C SER A 39 -28.24 5.88 -10.95
N ALA A 40 -29.56 6.01 -10.82
CA ALA A 40 -30.21 7.17 -10.22
C ALA A 40 -29.92 7.32 -8.72
N LEU A 41 -29.78 6.20 -8.00
CA LEU A 41 -29.33 6.17 -6.60
C LEU A 41 -27.86 6.58 -6.49
N TYR A 42 -26.99 6.01 -7.32
CA TYR A 42 -25.57 6.36 -7.37
C TYR A 42 -25.34 7.85 -7.63
N ASN A 43 -26.06 8.45 -8.58
CA ASN A 43 -25.96 9.88 -8.90
C ASN A 43 -26.43 10.82 -7.77
N ARG A 44 -27.15 10.27 -6.79
CA ARG A 44 -27.58 10.97 -5.56
C ARG A 44 -26.72 10.58 -4.35
N GLU A 45 -25.58 9.94 -4.60
CA GLU A 45 -24.62 9.49 -3.59
C GLU A 45 -25.19 8.43 -2.61
N LEU A 46 -26.30 7.79 -2.98
CA LEU A 46 -26.92 6.69 -2.23
C LEU A 46 -26.24 5.37 -2.61
N TYR A 47 -24.94 5.25 -2.29
CA TYR A 47 -24.07 4.19 -2.79
C TYR A 47 -24.45 2.79 -2.31
N HIS A 48 -24.77 2.64 -1.02
CA HIS A 48 -25.22 1.35 -0.47
C HIS A 48 -26.49 0.87 -1.18
N GLN A 49 -27.49 1.74 -1.32
CA GLN A 49 -28.74 1.39 -1.98
C GLN A 49 -28.53 1.09 -3.47
N ALA A 50 -27.63 1.81 -4.14
CA ALA A 50 -27.27 1.50 -5.53
C ALA A 50 -26.66 0.09 -5.64
N ILE A 51 -25.75 -0.27 -4.73
CA ILE A 51 -25.14 -1.61 -4.65
C ILE A 51 -26.22 -2.67 -4.39
N ASP A 52 -27.18 -2.42 -3.50
CA ASP A 52 -28.28 -3.35 -3.23
C ASP A 52 -29.11 -3.64 -4.50
N GLN A 53 -29.35 -2.62 -5.34
CA GLN A 53 -30.05 -2.82 -6.61
C GLN A 53 -29.20 -3.58 -7.64
N TYR A 54 -27.88 -3.37 -7.66
CA TYR A 54 -26.98 -4.16 -8.50
C TYR A 54 -26.89 -5.63 -8.04
N ASN A 55 -26.86 -5.89 -6.73
CA ASN A 55 -26.94 -7.25 -6.19
C ASN A 55 -28.28 -7.90 -6.50
N TYR A 56 -29.40 -7.17 -6.38
CA TYR A 56 -30.70 -7.66 -6.80
C TYR A 56 -30.71 -8.05 -8.29
N CYS A 57 -29.99 -7.32 -9.16
CA CYS A 57 -29.83 -7.71 -10.56
C CYS A 57 -29.12 -9.07 -10.70
N LEU A 58 -28.08 -9.33 -9.92
CA LEU A 58 -27.34 -10.59 -9.94
C LEU A 58 -28.17 -11.76 -9.38
N ASP A 59 -28.95 -11.51 -8.33
CA ASP A 59 -29.68 -12.58 -7.64
C ASP A 59 -31.00 -12.95 -8.32
N SER A 60 -31.61 -12.02 -9.06
CA SER A 60 -33.01 -12.15 -9.53
C SER A 60 -33.14 -12.35 -11.04
N TYR A 61 -32.07 -12.17 -11.82
CA TYR A 61 -32.14 -12.25 -13.28
C TYR A 61 -31.11 -13.26 -13.81
N ASN A 62 -31.49 -13.96 -14.88
CA ASN A 62 -30.58 -14.83 -15.61
C ASN A 62 -29.73 -13.97 -16.56
N LEU A 63 -28.53 -13.62 -16.12
CA LEU A 63 -27.58 -12.78 -16.84
C LEU A 63 -26.50 -13.64 -17.50
N ASP A 64 -25.91 -13.16 -18.59
CA ASP A 64 -24.72 -13.82 -19.11
C ASP A 64 -23.48 -13.50 -18.26
N ALA A 65 -22.44 -14.33 -18.37
CA ALA A 65 -21.21 -14.18 -17.59
C ALA A 65 -20.52 -12.81 -17.79
N THR A 66 -20.70 -12.17 -18.94
CA THR A 66 -20.12 -10.85 -19.22
C THR A 66 -20.89 -9.78 -18.45
N GLU A 67 -22.22 -9.85 -18.44
CA GLU A 67 -23.08 -8.97 -17.66
C GLU A 67 -22.84 -9.13 -16.15
N GLU A 68 -22.75 -10.36 -15.65
CA GLU A 68 -22.47 -10.61 -14.22
C GLU A 68 -21.11 -10.04 -13.81
N ALA A 69 -20.06 -10.26 -14.62
CA ALA A 69 -18.73 -9.69 -14.37
C ALA A 69 -18.77 -8.15 -14.35
N ASN A 70 -19.47 -7.52 -15.30
CA ASN A 70 -19.62 -6.07 -15.38
C ASN A 70 -20.35 -5.47 -14.17
N ILE A 71 -21.41 -6.14 -13.68
CA ILE A 71 -22.13 -5.69 -12.49
C ILE A 71 -21.23 -5.82 -11.25
N ASN A 72 -20.57 -6.97 -11.06
CA ASN A 72 -19.63 -7.14 -9.94
C ASN A 72 -18.50 -6.09 -10.00
N TYR A 73 -17.99 -5.77 -11.19
CA TYR A 73 -16.98 -4.74 -11.37
C TYR A 73 -17.51 -3.34 -11.02
N THR A 74 -18.76 -3.05 -11.38
CA THR A 74 -19.42 -1.80 -11.02
C THR A 74 -19.57 -1.66 -9.51
N ILE A 75 -20.01 -2.71 -8.82
CA ILE A 75 -20.11 -2.73 -7.35
C ILE A 75 -18.73 -2.52 -6.72
N ALA A 76 -17.71 -3.25 -7.19
CA ALA A 76 -16.33 -3.11 -6.71
C ALA A 76 -15.82 -1.66 -6.85
N LYS A 77 -16.09 -1.00 -7.98
CA LYS A 77 -15.74 0.40 -8.21
C LYS A 77 -16.46 1.37 -7.27
N ILE A 78 -17.73 1.13 -6.95
CA ILE A 78 -18.46 1.98 -5.99
C ILE A 78 -17.79 1.90 -4.61
N TYR A 79 -17.49 0.69 -4.14
CA TYR A 79 -16.73 0.49 -2.89
C TYR A 79 -15.35 1.15 -2.95
N PHE A 80 -14.62 0.96 -4.04
CA PHE A 80 -13.26 1.46 -4.21
C PHE A 80 -13.18 2.99 -4.28
N GLU A 81 -13.91 3.60 -5.22
CA GLU A 81 -13.76 5.00 -5.60
C GLU A 81 -14.57 5.94 -4.70
N ARG A 82 -15.81 5.53 -4.36
CA ARG A 82 -16.76 6.40 -3.66
C ARG A 82 -16.71 6.21 -2.16
N MET A 83 -16.66 4.96 -1.72
CA MET A 83 -16.74 4.63 -0.29
C MET A 83 -15.36 4.43 0.35
N ARG A 84 -14.31 4.22 -0.48
CA ARG A 84 -12.95 3.88 -0.04
C ARG A 84 -12.91 2.64 0.86
N ASP A 85 -13.86 1.75 0.67
CA ASP A 85 -13.95 0.46 1.36
C ASP A 85 -13.20 -0.59 0.53
N TYR A 86 -11.90 -0.64 0.74
CA TYR A 86 -10.99 -1.47 -0.05
C TYR A 86 -11.16 -2.97 0.20
N GLU A 87 -11.71 -3.35 1.36
CA GLU A 87 -11.98 -4.75 1.72
C GLU A 87 -13.17 -5.30 0.95
N ASN A 88 -14.29 -4.55 0.92
CA ASN A 88 -15.44 -4.93 0.10
C ASN A 88 -15.12 -4.81 -1.39
N ALA A 89 -14.40 -3.78 -1.83
CA ALA A 89 -13.94 -3.68 -3.21
C ALA A 89 -13.12 -4.92 -3.64
N LEU A 90 -12.15 -5.32 -2.82
CA LEU A 90 -11.33 -6.51 -3.07
C LEU A 90 -12.18 -7.78 -3.18
N THR A 91 -13.24 -7.91 -2.38
CA THR A 91 -14.15 -9.07 -2.39
C THR A 91 -14.85 -9.21 -3.74
N TYR A 92 -15.38 -8.13 -4.30
CA TYR A 92 -16.04 -8.18 -5.62
C TYR A 92 -15.04 -8.34 -6.77
N TYR A 93 -13.84 -7.77 -6.66
CA TYR A 93 -12.77 -8.04 -7.65
C TYR A 93 -12.33 -9.51 -7.64
N LEU A 94 -12.18 -10.12 -6.46
CA LEU A 94 -11.91 -11.56 -6.32
C LEU A 94 -13.03 -12.40 -6.92
N LYS A 95 -14.29 -12.06 -6.67
CA LYS A 95 -15.44 -12.74 -7.27
C LYS A 95 -15.34 -12.79 -8.80
N ILE A 96 -14.90 -11.70 -9.44
CA ILE A 96 -14.71 -11.69 -10.90
C ILE A 96 -13.59 -12.64 -11.33
N LYS A 97 -12.45 -12.60 -10.63
CA LYS A 97 -11.30 -13.46 -10.92
C LYS A 97 -11.65 -14.95 -10.81
N GLU A 98 -12.39 -15.34 -9.77
CA GLU A 98 -12.69 -16.75 -9.49
C GLU A 98 -13.81 -17.31 -10.38
N PHE A 99 -14.87 -16.53 -10.64
CA PHE A 99 -16.04 -17.02 -11.35
C PHE A 99 -16.10 -16.66 -12.84
N TYR A 100 -15.38 -15.61 -13.26
CA TYR A 100 -15.33 -15.17 -14.66
C TYR A 100 -13.89 -15.07 -15.19
N PRO A 101 -13.14 -16.19 -15.19
CA PRO A 101 -11.72 -16.21 -15.58
C PRO A 101 -11.46 -15.93 -17.07
N GLU A 102 -12.50 -15.88 -17.91
CA GLU A 102 -12.42 -15.52 -19.32
C GLU A 102 -12.87 -14.07 -19.60
N SER A 103 -13.10 -13.27 -18.54
CA SER A 103 -13.54 -11.88 -18.68
C SER A 103 -12.43 -10.97 -19.21
N ASP A 104 -12.77 -10.11 -20.18
CA ASP A 104 -11.89 -9.04 -20.67
C ASP A 104 -11.47 -8.03 -19.57
N LEU A 105 -12.17 -8.03 -18.43
CA LEU A 105 -11.88 -7.16 -17.30
C LEU A 105 -10.71 -7.63 -16.44
N LEU A 106 -10.23 -8.87 -16.59
CA LEU A 106 -9.30 -9.48 -15.65
C LEU A 106 -8.01 -8.68 -15.44
N ASP A 107 -7.47 -8.07 -16.49
CA ASP A 107 -6.26 -7.25 -16.36
C ASP A 107 -6.47 -6.06 -15.43
N GLU A 108 -7.61 -5.39 -15.58
CA GLU A 108 -7.94 -4.23 -14.75
C GLU A 108 -8.33 -4.67 -13.34
N VAL A 109 -9.11 -5.74 -13.20
CA VAL A 109 -9.47 -6.35 -11.92
C VAL A 109 -8.22 -6.68 -11.11
N ASN A 110 -7.22 -7.34 -11.72
CA ASN A 110 -5.99 -7.70 -11.02
C ASN A 110 -5.20 -6.47 -10.55
N LYS A 111 -5.11 -5.40 -11.36
CA LYS A 111 -4.48 -4.14 -10.93
C LYS A 111 -5.22 -3.53 -9.75
N ARG A 112 -6.56 -3.53 -9.79
CA ARG A 112 -7.38 -3.00 -8.71
C ARG A 112 -7.28 -3.83 -7.44
N MET A 113 -7.15 -5.15 -7.54
CA MET A 113 -6.86 -6.02 -6.39
C MET A 113 -5.54 -5.66 -5.72
N VAL A 114 -4.47 -5.46 -6.51
CA VAL A 114 -3.17 -5.00 -6.00
C VAL A 114 -3.32 -3.66 -5.30
N GLU A 115 -4.01 -2.70 -5.91
CA GLU A 115 -4.25 -1.38 -5.31
C GLU A 115 -5.04 -1.48 -4.00
N CYS A 116 -6.10 -2.30 -3.94
CA CYS A 116 -6.84 -2.58 -2.70
C CYS A 116 -5.91 -3.14 -1.62
N LEU A 117 -5.12 -4.16 -1.95
CA LEU A 117 -4.24 -4.83 -1.00
C LEU A 117 -3.14 -3.89 -0.50
N GLU A 118 -2.58 -3.02 -1.34
CA GLU A 118 -1.65 -1.97 -0.92
C GLU A 118 -2.28 -0.97 0.03
N ARG A 119 -3.51 -0.50 -0.27
CA ARG A 119 -4.27 0.41 0.61
C ARG A 119 -4.59 -0.23 1.96
N LEU A 120 -4.82 -1.53 1.97
CA LEU A 120 -5.03 -2.35 3.17
C LEU A 120 -3.71 -2.73 3.87
N GLN A 121 -2.55 -2.31 3.37
CA GLN A 121 -1.22 -2.65 3.89
C GLN A 121 -0.89 -4.16 3.85
N ARG A 122 -1.54 -4.90 2.95
CA ARG A 122 -1.36 -6.33 2.70
C ARG A 122 -0.38 -6.57 1.54
N SER A 123 0.85 -6.08 1.70
CA SER A 123 1.86 -6.08 0.62
C SER A 123 2.26 -7.48 0.14
N ALA A 124 2.21 -8.50 1.01
CA ALA A 124 2.50 -9.89 0.63
C ALA A 124 1.44 -10.44 -0.34
N ASP A 125 0.17 -10.17 -0.05
CA ASP A 125 -0.96 -10.58 -0.89
C ASP A 125 -0.96 -9.81 -2.22
N ALA A 126 -0.65 -8.50 -2.18
CA ALA A 126 -0.52 -7.69 -3.40
C ALA A 126 0.55 -8.28 -4.33
N GLN A 127 1.70 -8.66 -3.74
CA GLN A 127 2.79 -9.30 -4.45
C GLN A 127 2.39 -10.68 -5.01
N GLN A 128 1.61 -11.46 -4.27
CA GLN A 128 1.09 -12.74 -4.74
C GLN A 128 0.18 -12.56 -5.98
N VAL A 129 -0.73 -11.59 -5.98
CA VAL A 129 -1.58 -11.30 -7.14
C VAL A 129 -0.73 -10.90 -8.36
N LEU A 130 0.33 -10.11 -8.16
CA LEU A 130 1.28 -9.76 -9.23
C LEU A 130 2.06 -10.99 -9.75
N GLU A 131 2.41 -11.93 -8.88
CA GLU A 131 3.08 -13.18 -9.25
C GLU A 131 2.15 -14.12 -10.02
N GLU A 132 0.91 -14.28 -9.57
CA GLU A 132 -0.11 -15.10 -10.24
C GLU A 132 -0.43 -14.57 -11.64
N THR A 133 -0.66 -13.26 -11.77
CA THR A 133 -0.91 -12.62 -13.08
C THR A 133 0.27 -12.77 -14.03
N ALA A 134 1.49 -12.64 -13.52
CA ALA A 134 2.72 -12.88 -14.25
C ALA A 134 2.87 -14.34 -14.72
N LEU A 135 2.40 -15.32 -13.94
CA LEU A 135 2.45 -16.74 -14.31
C LEU A 135 1.41 -17.11 -15.39
N LEU A 136 0.25 -16.45 -15.38
CA LEU A 136 -0.85 -16.70 -16.32
C LEU A 136 -0.57 -16.16 -17.72
N ASP A 137 0.12 -15.02 -17.83
CA ASP A 137 0.72 -14.55 -19.08
C ASP A 137 2.23 -14.26 -18.87
N PRO A 138 3.13 -15.20 -19.23
CA PRO A 138 4.58 -15.05 -19.08
C PRO A 138 5.16 -13.84 -19.84
N SER A 139 4.41 -13.29 -20.81
CA SER A 139 4.75 -12.05 -21.53
C SER A 139 4.60 -10.81 -20.64
N ARG A 140 3.71 -10.89 -19.63
CA ARG A 140 3.33 -9.81 -18.71
C ARG A 140 3.97 -9.94 -17.34
N ALA A 141 4.67 -11.04 -17.07
CA ALA A 141 5.60 -11.16 -15.96
C ALA A 141 6.69 -10.08 -16.06
N HIS A 142 6.49 -9.02 -15.29
CA HIS A 142 7.35 -7.85 -15.11
C HIS A 142 7.18 -6.77 -16.17
N THR A 143 6.98 -5.55 -15.67
CA THR A 143 7.53 -4.33 -16.27
C THR A 143 9.05 -4.50 -16.37
N LYS A 144 9.52 -5.31 -17.32
CA LYS A 144 10.94 -5.48 -17.60
C LYS A 144 11.42 -4.13 -18.09
N ARG A 145 12.33 -3.51 -17.35
CA ARG A 145 13.05 -2.38 -17.92
C ARG A 145 13.82 -2.93 -19.14
N PRO A 146 13.81 -2.23 -20.28
CA PRO A 146 14.38 -2.75 -21.52
C PRO A 146 15.86 -3.10 -21.35
N GLY A 147 16.35 -4.10 -22.07
CA GLY A 147 17.76 -4.49 -22.05
C GLY A 147 18.00 -6.00 -22.21
N ALA A 148 19.27 -6.38 -22.34
CA ALA A 148 19.68 -7.77 -22.43
C ALA A 148 19.48 -8.49 -21.08
N VAL A 149 19.22 -9.79 -21.10
CA VAL A 149 19.14 -10.59 -19.87
C VAL A 149 20.55 -10.79 -19.32
N VAL A 150 20.79 -10.34 -18.10
CA VAL A 150 22.09 -10.43 -17.41
C VAL A 150 22.13 -11.53 -16.35
N ALA A 151 20.97 -11.97 -15.84
CA ALA A 151 20.84 -13.11 -14.93
C ALA A 151 19.42 -13.69 -14.95
N LYS A 152 19.22 -14.84 -14.28
CA LYS A 152 17.90 -15.45 -14.07
C LYS A 152 17.79 -16.03 -12.66
N ILE A 153 16.65 -15.82 -12.00
CA ILE A 153 16.25 -16.46 -10.74
C ILE A 153 15.08 -17.39 -11.05
N GLY A 154 15.35 -18.70 -11.19
CA GLY A 154 14.34 -19.64 -11.68
C GLY A 154 13.82 -19.23 -13.07
N LYS A 155 12.53 -18.90 -13.16
CA LYS A 155 11.90 -18.39 -14.39
C LYS A 155 11.95 -16.85 -14.53
N ARG A 156 12.33 -16.10 -13.47
CA ARG A 156 12.44 -14.63 -13.51
C ARG A 156 13.74 -14.20 -14.19
N PRO A 157 13.74 -13.54 -15.36
CA PRO A 157 14.93 -12.90 -15.91
C PRO A 157 15.21 -11.57 -15.21
N ILE A 158 16.49 -11.23 -15.07
CA ILE A 158 16.96 -9.91 -14.65
C ILE A 158 17.63 -9.26 -15.87
N THR A 159 17.15 -8.09 -16.29
CA THR A 159 17.68 -7.38 -17.46
C THR A 159 18.74 -6.34 -17.08
N THR A 160 19.46 -5.83 -18.08
CA THR A 160 20.34 -4.68 -17.91
C THR A 160 19.58 -3.47 -17.36
N GLY A 161 18.34 -3.24 -17.80
CA GLY A 161 17.51 -2.14 -17.31
C GLY A 161 17.15 -2.29 -15.83
N ASP A 162 16.90 -3.51 -15.37
CA ASP A 162 16.66 -3.78 -13.95
C ASP A 162 17.91 -3.51 -13.11
N LEU A 163 19.07 -3.95 -13.60
CA LEU A 163 20.35 -3.71 -12.95
C LEU A 163 20.67 -2.21 -12.81
N GLU A 164 20.51 -1.43 -13.89
CA GLU A 164 20.76 0.02 -13.84
C GLU A 164 19.77 0.75 -12.93
N PHE A 165 18.51 0.30 -12.87
CA PHE A 165 17.56 0.84 -11.91
C PHE A 165 18.02 0.61 -10.47
N GLN A 166 18.45 -0.61 -10.12
CA GLN A 166 18.96 -0.88 -8.78
C GLN A 166 20.21 -0.04 -8.46
N ILE A 167 21.11 0.16 -9.42
CA ILE A 167 22.27 1.04 -9.26
C ILE A 167 21.83 2.49 -9.02
N SER A 168 20.77 2.95 -9.69
CA SER A 168 20.23 4.31 -9.52
C SER A 168 19.63 4.56 -8.13
N GLN A 169 19.23 3.51 -7.41
CA GLN A 169 18.73 3.64 -6.03
C GLN A 169 19.86 3.83 -5.01
N LEU A 170 21.11 3.55 -5.39
CA LEU A 170 22.25 3.73 -4.49
C LEU A 170 22.53 5.22 -4.24
N PRO A 171 23.15 5.56 -3.10
CA PRO A 171 23.63 6.90 -2.85
C PRO A 171 24.54 7.41 -3.98
N PRO A 172 24.44 8.70 -4.40
CA PRO A 172 25.15 9.22 -5.56
C PRO A 172 26.67 8.97 -5.56
N PHE A 173 27.31 8.99 -4.39
CA PHE A 173 28.75 8.75 -4.25
C PHE A 173 29.20 7.29 -4.53
N MET A 174 28.26 6.34 -4.50
CA MET A 174 28.54 4.93 -4.79
C MET A 174 28.41 4.61 -6.29
N ARG A 175 27.53 5.31 -7.02
CA ARG A 175 27.21 4.99 -8.42
C ARG A 175 28.42 5.01 -9.37
N PRO A 176 29.32 6.01 -9.34
CA PRO A 176 30.46 6.07 -10.26
C PRO A 176 31.43 4.89 -10.12
N GLN A 177 31.48 4.29 -8.92
CA GLN A 177 32.35 3.15 -8.64
C GLN A 177 31.88 1.88 -9.35
N LEU A 178 30.60 1.84 -9.74
CA LEU A 178 30.00 0.73 -10.48
C LEU A 178 30.07 0.92 -12.00
N ASN A 179 30.89 1.82 -12.54
CA ASN A 179 31.08 1.90 -14.00
C ASN A 179 31.98 0.77 -14.55
N ASP A 180 32.75 0.11 -13.68
CA ASP A 180 33.57 -1.05 -14.03
C ASP A 180 32.75 -2.34 -14.14
N LYS A 181 32.98 -3.13 -15.20
CA LYS A 181 32.22 -4.35 -15.50
C LYS A 181 32.34 -5.41 -14.40
N SER A 182 33.52 -5.57 -13.80
CA SER A 182 33.74 -6.54 -12.71
C SER A 182 32.96 -6.11 -11.46
N LYS A 183 32.99 -4.82 -11.12
CA LYS A 183 32.23 -4.26 -10.00
C LYS A 183 30.71 -4.34 -10.23
N LYS A 184 30.22 -4.08 -11.45
CA LYS A 184 28.80 -4.32 -11.80
C LYS A 184 28.40 -5.77 -11.61
N ALA A 185 29.26 -6.71 -12.04
CA ALA A 185 28.99 -8.14 -11.88
C ALA A 185 28.95 -8.55 -10.40
N ALA A 186 29.84 -7.99 -9.56
CA ALA A 186 29.81 -8.20 -8.12
C ALA A 186 28.54 -7.64 -7.48
N PHE A 187 28.12 -6.44 -7.86
CA PHE A 187 26.87 -5.84 -7.42
C PHE A 187 25.65 -6.68 -7.83
N LEU A 188 25.60 -7.14 -9.09
CA LEU A 188 24.53 -8.03 -9.58
C LEU A 188 24.45 -9.32 -8.76
N LYS A 189 25.59 -9.94 -8.43
CA LYS A 189 25.63 -11.14 -7.57
C LYS A 189 25.07 -10.84 -6.18
N GLN A 190 25.45 -9.72 -5.58
CA GLN A 190 24.94 -9.32 -4.27
C GLN A 190 23.43 -9.07 -4.32
N TYR A 191 22.95 -8.38 -5.35
CA TYR A 191 21.52 -8.13 -5.56
C TYR A 191 20.73 -9.45 -5.65
N ILE A 192 21.19 -10.39 -6.49
CA ILE A 192 20.56 -11.72 -6.61
C ILE A 192 20.58 -12.47 -5.27
N ALA A 193 21.67 -12.41 -4.52
CA ALA A 193 21.75 -13.05 -3.21
C ALA A 193 20.71 -12.47 -2.24
N THR A 194 20.54 -11.15 -2.21
CA THR A 194 19.52 -10.48 -1.39
C THR A 194 18.11 -10.92 -1.79
N GLU A 195 17.79 -10.97 -3.08
CA GLU A 195 16.49 -11.43 -3.58
C GLU A 195 16.19 -12.87 -3.13
N LEU A 196 17.16 -13.78 -3.26
CA LEU A 196 17.00 -15.18 -2.85
C LEU A 196 16.80 -15.33 -1.33
N LEU A 197 17.48 -14.50 -0.53
CA LEU A 197 17.30 -14.46 0.93
C LEU A 197 15.91 -13.92 1.28
N TYR A 198 15.45 -12.88 0.60
CA TYR A 198 14.11 -12.31 0.78
C TYR A 198 13.01 -13.33 0.42
N ASP A 199 13.12 -14.01 -0.73
CA ASP A 199 12.21 -15.09 -1.14
C ASP A 199 12.18 -16.23 -0.11
N THR A 200 13.31 -16.48 0.56
CA THR A 200 13.39 -17.46 1.64
C THR A 200 12.74 -16.96 2.94
N ALA A 201 12.90 -15.68 3.29
CA ALA A 201 12.22 -15.07 4.43
C ALA A 201 10.70 -15.09 4.27
N ARG A 202 10.19 -14.76 3.07
CA ARG A 202 8.76 -14.85 2.73
C ARG A 202 8.22 -16.27 2.88
N ARG A 203 8.89 -17.27 2.31
CA ARG A 203 8.48 -18.68 2.44
C ARG A 203 8.47 -19.18 3.89
N LYS A 204 9.25 -18.54 4.76
CA LYS A 204 9.25 -18.81 6.21
C LYS A 204 8.16 -18.04 6.97
N GLY A 205 7.38 -17.21 6.31
CA GLY A 205 6.33 -16.39 6.95
C GLY A 205 6.88 -15.28 7.84
N LEU A 206 8.12 -14.81 7.62
CA LEU A 206 8.72 -13.76 8.46
C LEU A 206 8.06 -12.39 8.26
N ASP A 207 7.22 -12.23 7.25
CA ASP A 207 6.33 -11.08 7.07
C ASP A 207 5.19 -11.02 8.10
N HIS A 208 4.88 -12.13 8.77
CA HIS A 208 3.90 -12.23 9.86
C HIS A 208 4.56 -12.27 11.25
N ASP A 209 5.89 -12.26 11.30
CA ASP A 209 6.63 -12.23 12.56
C ASP A 209 6.38 -10.89 13.27
N MET A 210 6.05 -10.94 14.56
CA MET A 210 5.67 -9.75 15.31
C MET A 210 6.79 -8.71 15.42
N GLU A 211 8.05 -9.15 15.50
CA GLU A 211 9.19 -8.23 15.56
C GLU A 211 9.37 -7.52 14.22
N VAL A 212 9.21 -8.26 13.11
CA VAL A 212 9.28 -7.70 11.75
C VAL A 212 8.13 -6.72 11.49
N VAL A 213 6.90 -7.09 11.85
CA VAL A 213 5.71 -6.24 11.69
C VAL A 213 5.86 -4.94 12.49
N GLU A 214 6.31 -5.02 13.74
CA GLU A 214 6.54 -3.84 14.58
C GLU A 214 7.67 -2.96 14.01
N ALA A 215 8.76 -3.58 13.54
CA ALA A 215 9.87 -2.84 12.91
C ALA A 215 9.40 -2.09 11.65
N ILE A 216 8.56 -2.71 10.82
CA ILE A 216 7.96 -2.06 9.65
C ILE A 216 7.04 -0.90 10.07
N PHE A 217 6.20 -1.09 11.08
CA PHE A 217 5.33 -0.05 11.60
C PHE A 217 6.11 1.17 12.09
N GLN A 218 7.16 0.94 12.90
CA GLN A 218 8.02 2.02 13.40
C GLN A 218 8.82 2.70 12.28
N ALA A 219 9.33 1.93 11.31
CA ALA A 219 10.01 2.49 10.15
C ALA A 219 9.09 3.38 9.32
N LYS A 220 7.85 2.93 9.06
CA LYS A 220 6.82 3.71 8.36
C LYS A 220 6.52 5.01 9.10
N LYS A 221 6.27 4.94 10.41
CA LYS A 221 6.05 6.13 11.26
C LYS A 221 7.20 7.12 11.14
N LYS A 222 8.45 6.64 11.24
CA LYS A 222 9.65 7.48 11.14
C LYS A 222 9.77 8.15 9.77
N ILE A 223 9.55 7.43 8.69
CA ILE A 223 9.62 7.97 7.32
C ILE A 223 8.53 9.01 7.09
N MET A 224 7.30 8.77 7.56
CA MET A 224 6.20 9.74 7.46
C MET A 224 6.51 11.03 8.23
N VAL A 225 7.02 10.92 9.46
CA VAL A 225 7.46 12.08 10.23
C VAL A 225 8.59 12.80 9.51
N GLN A 226 9.61 12.09 9.02
CA GLN A 226 10.72 12.70 8.30
C GLN A 226 10.24 13.47 7.05
N LYS A 227 9.31 12.90 6.29
CA LYS A 227 8.75 13.54 5.10
C LYS A 227 7.96 14.81 5.45
N LEU A 228 7.14 14.76 6.50
CA LEU A 228 6.43 15.93 7.01
C LEU A 228 7.40 17.03 7.45
N LEU A 229 8.45 16.68 8.19
CA LEU A 229 9.47 17.64 8.62
C LEU A 229 10.22 18.23 7.43
N GLU A 230 10.55 17.44 6.41
CA GLU A 230 11.15 17.94 5.19
C GLU A 230 10.24 18.97 4.51
N GLU A 231 8.95 18.70 4.37
CA GLU A 231 7.98 19.62 3.74
C GLU A 231 7.77 20.89 4.56
N GLU A 232 7.54 20.77 5.87
CA GLU A 232 7.17 21.92 6.71
C GLU A 232 8.39 22.78 7.12
N ILE A 233 9.59 22.19 7.24
CA ILE A 233 10.79 22.91 7.76
C ILE A 233 11.72 23.37 6.63
N SER A 234 11.83 22.63 5.53
CA SER A 234 12.77 23.02 4.45
C SER A 234 12.38 24.34 3.79
N GLU A 235 11.09 24.65 3.72
CA GLU A 235 10.57 25.92 3.19
C GLU A 235 10.84 27.10 4.12
N GLU A 236 10.89 26.87 5.44
CA GLU A 236 11.07 27.91 6.45
C GLU A 236 12.55 28.31 6.64
N VAL A 237 13.48 27.35 6.49
CA VAL A 237 14.91 27.57 6.74
C VAL A 237 15.61 28.14 5.50
N ASN A 238 15.35 29.43 5.24
CA ASN A 238 16.15 30.22 4.29
C ASN A 238 17.26 30.97 5.04
N VAL A 239 18.52 30.71 4.71
CA VAL A 239 19.69 31.37 5.33
C VAL A 239 20.29 32.37 4.36
N ARG A 240 20.29 33.64 4.76
CA ARG A 240 20.95 34.72 4.01
C ARG A 240 22.35 34.94 4.52
N GLU A 241 23.21 35.50 3.68
CA GLU A 241 24.57 35.89 4.05
C GLU A 241 24.61 36.81 5.28
N SER A 242 23.69 37.78 5.36
CA SER A 242 23.52 38.64 6.53
C SER A 242 23.24 37.88 7.83
N ASP A 243 22.53 36.74 7.74
CA ASP A 243 22.19 35.93 8.91
C ASP A 243 23.44 35.22 9.45
N VAL A 244 24.34 34.79 8.56
CA VAL A 244 25.61 34.16 8.92
C VAL A 244 26.51 35.14 9.66
N GLU A 245 26.61 36.37 9.16
CA GLU A 245 27.39 37.43 9.83
C GLU A 245 26.85 37.77 11.22
N LEU A 246 25.52 37.93 11.33
CA LEU A 246 24.86 38.21 12.61
C LEU A 246 25.04 37.05 13.59
N TYR A 247 24.86 35.81 13.12
CA TYR A 247 25.02 34.62 13.94
C TYR A 247 26.46 34.49 14.46
N TYR A 248 27.46 34.71 13.60
CA TYR A 248 28.86 34.73 14.02
C TYR A 248 29.13 35.79 15.07
N LYS A 249 28.65 37.03 14.86
CA LYS A 249 28.84 38.14 15.82
C LYS A 249 28.22 37.84 17.19
N ALA A 250 27.04 37.21 17.21
CA ALA A 250 26.35 36.82 18.44
C ALA A 250 26.99 35.60 19.14
N ASN A 251 27.72 34.77 18.40
CA ASN A 251 28.25 33.48 18.87
C ASN A 251 29.78 33.36 18.78
N ARG A 252 30.52 34.48 18.80
CA ARG A 252 31.98 34.48 18.55
C ARG A 252 32.76 33.53 19.45
N ASP A 253 32.33 33.36 20.68
CA ASP A 253 32.97 32.46 21.66
C ASP A 253 32.91 30.97 21.25
N LYS A 254 31.93 30.57 20.43
CA LYS A 254 31.83 29.19 19.88
C LYS A 254 32.96 28.90 18.87
N TYR A 255 33.52 29.93 18.26
CA TYR A 255 34.54 29.84 17.21
C TYR A 255 35.93 30.29 17.69
N ALA A 256 36.07 30.46 19.01
CA ALA A 256 37.30 30.89 19.64
C ALA A 256 38.18 29.70 20.06
N GLU A 257 39.49 29.87 19.94
CA GLU A 257 40.49 29.03 20.58
C GLU A 257 40.52 29.33 22.08
N LYS A 258 40.60 28.27 22.89
CA LYS A 258 40.60 28.36 24.35
C LYS A 258 41.84 27.67 24.89
N ASN A 259 42.42 28.21 25.96
CA ASN A 259 43.54 27.57 26.67
C ASN A 259 43.06 26.39 27.54
N ALA A 260 44.00 25.74 28.25
CA ALA A 260 43.71 24.62 29.14
C ALA A 260 42.74 24.97 30.29
N GLU A 261 42.63 26.24 30.68
CA GLU A 261 41.66 26.73 31.68
C GLU A 261 40.31 27.14 31.06
N GLY A 262 40.12 26.97 29.75
CA GLY A 262 38.89 27.32 29.04
C GLY A 262 38.74 28.81 28.69
N LYS A 263 39.78 29.62 28.90
CA LYS A 263 39.78 31.05 28.58
C LYS A 263 40.09 31.28 27.11
N VAL A 264 39.31 32.16 26.46
CA VAL A 264 39.49 32.53 25.05
C VAL A 264 40.85 33.19 24.83
N THR A 265 41.63 32.65 23.90
CA THR A 265 42.96 33.15 23.50
C THR A 265 42.94 33.82 22.14
N HIS A 266 42.17 33.31 21.20
CA HIS A 266 42.07 33.85 19.84
C HIS A 266 40.68 33.56 19.24
N VAL A 267 40.07 34.53 18.56
CA VAL A 267 38.80 34.34 17.86
C VAL A 267 39.07 34.28 16.36
N LYS A 268 38.78 33.13 15.74
CA LYS A 268 39.01 32.95 14.30
C LYS A 268 38.12 33.89 13.49
N PRO A 269 38.64 34.57 12.47
CA PRO A 269 37.85 35.45 11.62
C PRO A 269 36.75 34.67 10.89
N LEU A 270 35.63 35.33 10.56
CA LEU A 270 34.46 34.70 9.96
C LEU A 270 34.82 33.89 8.71
N ASP A 271 35.67 34.39 7.83
CA ASP A 271 36.01 33.71 6.58
C ASP A 271 36.67 32.33 6.80
N GLU A 272 37.41 32.15 7.89
CA GLU A 272 38.02 30.85 8.23
C GLU A 272 37.01 29.84 8.78
N VAL A 273 35.94 30.32 9.43
CA VAL A 273 34.93 29.47 10.08
C VAL A 273 33.57 29.50 9.39
N ARG A 274 33.43 30.21 8.27
CA ARG A 274 32.17 30.49 7.57
C ARG A 274 31.30 29.26 7.34
N ALA A 275 31.90 28.19 6.84
CA ALA A 275 31.17 26.93 6.58
C ALA A 275 30.63 26.31 7.88
N ARG A 276 31.38 26.38 8.98
CA ARG A 276 30.95 25.89 10.30
C ARG A 276 29.84 26.78 10.86
N VAL A 277 30.01 28.11 10.78
CA VAL A 277 28.99 29.09 11.20
C VAL A 277 27.69 28.86 10.47
N MET A 278 27.74 28.66 9.15
CA MET A 278 26.59 28.35 8.32
C MET A 278 25.90 27.05 8.76
N GLN A 279 26.66 25.97 8.99
CA GLN A 279 26.10 24.70 9.44
C GLN A 279 25.43 24.82 10.82
N ASP A 280 26.06 25.52 11.76
CA ASP A 280 25.54 25.72 13.11
C ASP A 280 24.26 26.57 13.07
N LEU A 281 24.23 27.63 12.27
CA LEU A 281 23.04 28.45 12.03
C LEU A 281 21.89 27.64 11.40
N ILE A 282 22.17 26.81 10.39
CA ILE A 282 21.15 25.95 9.76
C ILE A 282 20.55 25.00 10.79
N LYS A 283 21.39 24.35 11.61
CA LYS A 283 20.93 23.44 12.67
C LYS A 283 20.07 24.15 13.70
N GLU A 284 20.46 25.36 14.12
CA GLU A 284 19.72 26.15 15.09
C GLU A 284 18.36 26.57 14.54
N LYS A 285 18.32 27.11 13.31
CA LYS A 285 17.05 27.44 12.63
C LYS A 285 16.15 26.22 12.42
N GLN A 286 16.70 25.08 12.04
CA GLN A 286 15.94 23.82 11.90
C GLN A 286 15.35 23.38 13.23
N ARG A 287 16.10 23.48 14.33
CA ARG A 287 15.62 23.14 15.67
C ARG A 287 14.49 24.07 16.10
N GLU A 288 14.64 25.37 15.91
CA GLU A 288 13.60 26.33 16.26
C GLU A 288 12.32 26.15 15.43
N ALA A 289 12.45 25.88 14.12
CA ALA A 289 11.33 25.56 13.24
C ALA A 289 10.61 24.28 13.69
N TYR A 290 11.37 23.23 14.05
CA TYR A 290 10.83 22.01 14.64
C TYR A 290 10.05 22.30 15.93
N ASP A 291 10.64 23.05 16.87
CA ASP A 291 9.99 23.37 18.14
C ASP A 291 8.69 24.15 17.92
N ARG A 292 8.68 25.13 16.99
CA ARG A 292 7.46 25.87 16.61
C ARG A 292 6.39 24.96 16.01
N LEU A 293 6.78 24.06 15.10
CA LEU A 293 5.88 23.10 14.46
C LEU A 293 5.22 22.19 15.50
N VAL A 294 6.02 21.60 16.39
CA VAL A 294 5.53 20.71 17.45
C VAL A 294 4.60 21.46 18.40
N GLN A 295 4.98 22.66 18.85
CA GLN A 295 4.12 23.46 19.73
C GLN A 295 2.79 23.83 19.07
N ARG A 296 2.80 24.18 17.77
CA ARG A 296 1.58 24.47 17.00
C ARG A 296 0.66 23.26 16.96
N ILE A 297 1.19 22.07 16.66
CA ILE A 297 0.42 20.83 16.59
C ILE A 297 -0.12 20.44 17.98
N MET A 298 0.72 20.48 19.02
CA MET A 298 0.30 20.15 20.38
C MET A 298 -0.84 21.04 20.89
N ARG A 299 -0.79 22.34 20.57
CA ARG A 299 -1.88 23.28 20.93
C ARG A 299 -3.16 22.99 20.15
N ALA A 300 -3.05 22.72 18.85
CA ALA A 300 -4.19 22.41 18.00
C ALA A 300 -4.92 21.13 18.44
N GLU A 301 -4.15 20.12 18.87
CA GLU A 301 -4.66 18.84 19.35
C GLU A 301 -4.96 18.82 20.86
N ALA A 302 -4.89 19.97 21.54
CA ALA A 302 -5.13 20.12 22.98
C ALA A 302 -4.39 19.08 23.83
N VAL A 303 -3.10 18.84 23.54
CA VAL A 303 -2.29 17.84 24.25
C VAL A 303 -2.09 18.24 25.71
N GLU A 304 -2.52 17.39 26.63
CA GLU A 304 -2.25 17.51 28.07
C GLU A 304 -1.12 16.56 28.48
N ILE A 305 -0.13 17.07 29.23
CA ILE A 305 0.97 16.29 29.79
C ILE A 305 0.86 16.28 31.31
N TYR A 306 0.69 15.09 31.89
CA TYR A 306 0.66 14.88 33.34
C TYR A 306 2.08 14.61 33.86
N GLU A 307 2.89 15.66 33.99
CA GLU A 307 4.31 15.54 34.39
C GLU A 307 4.50 14.91 35.78
N ASP A 308 3.51 15.01 36.65
CA ASP A 308 3.48 14.41 37.99
C ASP A 308 3.42 12.87 37.97
N LYS A 309 3.15 12.26 36.81
CA LYS A 309 3.02 10.81 36.62
C LYS A 309 4.15 10.16 35.81
N LEU A 310 5.15 10.94 35.41
CA LEU A 310 6.30 10.46 34.64
C LEU A 310 7.44 9.98 35.54
#